data_AF-A0A8R7PDH5-F1
#
_entry.id   AF-A0A8R7PDH5-F1
#
_cell.length_a   1.000
_cell.length_b   1.000
_cell.length_c   1.000
_cell.angle_alpha   90.00
_cell.angle_beta   90.00
_cell.angle_gamma   90.00
#
_symmetry.space_group_name_H-M   'P 1'
#
loop_
_entity.id
_entity.type
_entity.pdbx_description
1 polymer ?
#
loop_
_entity_poly.entity_id
_entity_poly.type
_entity_poly.pdbx_seq_one_letter_code
_entity_poly.pdbx_strand_id
1 'polypeptide(L)'
;MFVSLVCMLRGVNGEVRKWRPAGADRGFTFLRYNLTLAYHRTNLLVRYGSWSASPNGGPLESLGYKQGHRIDVDIADQTWAEAPSFHDILIFNTGHWWWSSSKFDPIQSPMLFFEKGKPIIPPLLPPEGLDLTLKHMITFANKAMRPNGLKFFSTQSPRHFEGGDWNEGGSCQRDQPLSSEEVKEFFSLDNNGTNTEVRLVNQHLMKALEQSSFRVLNVTHMSEFRADAHPATTGGKKHDDCMHWCLPGPTDAWNDLLAASLAAIQS
;
A
#
# COMPACT_ATOMS: atom_id res chain seq x y z
N MET A 1 0.49 10.45 -2.84
CA MET A 1 1.48 10.97 -1.86
C MET A 1 2.81 11.39 -2.51
N PHE A 2 3.66 10.47 -3.00
CA PHE A 2 5.01 10.81 -3.54
C PHE A 2 5.01 11.92 -4.60
N VAL A 3 4.18 11.81 -5.64
CA VAL A 3 4.15 12.80 -6.73
C VAL A 3 3.67 14.17 -6.23
N SER A 4 2.65 14.19 -5.37
CA SER A 4 2.19 15.40 -4.68
C SER A 4 3.32 16.07 -3.89
N LEU A 5 4.08 15.30 -3.09
CA LEU A 5 5.18 15.84 -2.29
C LEU A 5 6.25 16.49 -3.16
N VAL A 6 6.60 15.83 -4.27
CA VAL A 6 7.52 16.39 -5.27
C VAL A 6 6.97 17.71 -5.84
N CYS A 7 5.69 17.77 -6.20
CA CYS A 7 5.07 18.99 -6.72
C CYS A 7 5.07 20.13 -5.68
N MET A 8 4.69 19.86 -4.44
CA MET A 8 4.68 20.84 -3.35
C MET A 8 6.08 21.43 -3.12
N LEU A 9 7.11 20.58 -3.01
CA LEU A 9 8.49 21.04 -2.81
C LEU A 9 9.05 21.79 -4.03
N ARG A 10 8.64 21.41 -5.25
CA ARG A 10 9.03 22.14 -6.47
C ARG A 10 8.46 23.55 -6.51
N GLY A 11 7.32 23.79 -5.87
CA GLY A 11 6.77 25.14 -5.69
C GLY A 11 7.66 26.06 -4.86
N VAL A 12 8.49 25.50 -3.97
CA VAL A 12 9.45 26.25 -3.13
C VAL A 12 10.81 26.39 -3.80
N ASN A 13 11.28 25.34 -4.49
CA ASN A 13 12.55 25.37 -5.20
C ASN A 13 12.51 24.58 -6.52
N GLY A 14 12.83 25.25 -7.63
CA GLY A 14 12.87 24.66 -8.97
C GLY A 14 14.13 23.84 -9.27
N GLU A 15 15.21 23.98 -8.48
CA GLU A 15 16.47 23.26 -8.69
C GLU A 15 16.36 21.78 -8.27
N VAL A 16 15.80 20.98 -9.18
CA VAL A 16 15.56 19.55 -8.97
C VAL A 16 16.22 18.72 -10.06
N ARG A 17 16.98 17.71 -9.63
CA ARG A 17 17.55 16.70 -10.52
C ARG A 17 16.74 15.41 -10.43
N LYS A 18 16.34 14.87 -11.58
CA LYS A 18 15.81 13.50 -11.64
C LYS A 18 16.95 12.52 -11.41
N TRP A 19 16.91 11.83 -10.28
CA TRP A 19 17.89 10.83 -9.89
C TRP A 19 17.24 9.89 -8.88
N ARG A 20 17.47 8.58 -9.02
CA ARG A 20 16.86 7.57 -8.14
C ARG A 20 17.95 6.69 -7.54
N PRO A 21 17.87 6.34 -6.25
CA PRO A 21 18.76 5.35 -5.65
C PRO A 21 18.47 3.94 -6.20
N ALA A 22 19.35 2.99 -5.89
CA ALA A 22 19.15 1.59 -6.25
C ALA A 22 17.82 1.06 -5.68
N GLY A 23 17.16 0.19 -6.44
CA GLY A 23 15.84 -0.38 -6.10
C GLY A 23 14.64 0.55 -6.29
N ALA A 24 14.83 1.88 -6.34
CA ALA A 24 13.74 2.83 -6.50
C ALA A 24 13.22 2.87 -7.95
N ASP A 25 11.90 2.96 -8.11
CA ASP A 25 11.23 3.18 -9.39
C ASP A 25 11.40 4.63 -9.86
N ARG A 26 11.24 5.59 -8.93
CA ARG A 26 11.32 7.03 -9.20
C ARG A 26 12.14 7.71 -8.12
N GLY A 27 12.79 8.81 -8.48
CA GLY A 27 13.47 9.65 -7.50
C GLY A 27 13.79 11.04 -8.03
N PHE A 28 13.86 11.98 -7.09
CA PHE A 28 14.17 13.39 -7.32
C PHE A 28 15.07 13.90 -6.20
N THR A 29 16.08 14.70 -6.54
CA THR A 29 16.96 15.36 -5.58
C THR A 29 16.83 16.88 -5.71
N PHE A 30 16.47 17.53 -4.60
CA PHE A 30 16.37 18.98 -4.46
C PHE A 30 17.74 19.51 -4.01
N LEU A 31 18.47 20.12 -4.93
CA LEU A 31 19.91 20.38 -4.78
C LEU A 31 20.22 21.32 -3.61
N ARG A 32 19.45 22.41 -3.49
CA ARG A 32 19.62 23.42 -2.42
C ARG A 32 19.57 22.84 -1.00
N TYR A 33 18.79 21.79 -0.80
CA TYR A 33 18.56 21.18 0.52
C TYR A 33 19.26 19.84 0.68
N ASN A 34 19.93 19.35 -0.37
CA ASN A 34 20.45 18.00 -0.43
C ASN A 34 19.40 16.93 -0.03
N LEU A 35 18.15 17.15 -0.44
CA LEU A 35 17.01 16.29 -0.10
C LEU A 35 16.69 15.37 -1.28
N THR A 36 16.78 14.06 -1.07
CA THR A 36 16.33 13.06 -2.04
C THR A 36 15.00 12.47 -1.62
N LEU A 37 14.05 12.46 -2.56
CA LEU A 37 12.82 11.68 -2.46
C LEU A 37 12.90 10.49 -3.41
N ALA A 38 12.54 9.31 -2.91
CA ALA A 38 12.47 8.08 -3.71
C ALA A 38 11.11 7.40 -3.55
N TYR A 39 10.69 6.69 -4.59
CA TYR A 39 9.50 5.85 -4.58
C TYR A 39 9.92 4.43 -4.98
N HIS A 40 9.66 3.48 -4.08
CA HIS A 40 9.90 2.06 -4.26
C HIS A 40 8.53 1.38 -4.41
N ARG A 41 8.28 0.77 -5.58
CA ARG A 41 7.01 0.12 -5.87
C ARG A 41 7.03 -1.30 -5.33
N THR A 42 6.40 -1.49 -4.17
CA THR A 42 6.18 -2.80 -3.57
C THR A 42 4.73 -2.93 -3.09
N ASN A 43 3.97 -3.83 -3.71
CA ASN A 43 2.53 -3.90 -3.42
C ASN A 43 2.23 -4.64 -2.11
N LEU A 44 2.96 -5.73 -1.83
CA LEU A 44 2.78 -6.58 -0.64
C LEU A 44 3.87 -6.38 0.42
N LEU A 45 4.86 -5.51 0.18
CA LEU A 45 6.05 -5.28 1.02
C LEU A 45 7.02 -6.48 1.12
N VAL A 46 6.58 -7.69 0.80
CA VAL A 46 7.41 -8.89 0.79
C VAL A 46 7.59 -9.43 -0.62
N ARG A 47 8.59 -10.29 -0.81
CA ARG A 47 8.85 -10.96 -2.07
C ARG A 47 7.62 -11.79 -2.47
N TYR A 48 7.17 -11.59 -3.70
CA TYR A 48 6.11 -12.40 -4.28
C TYR A 48 6.36 -12.66 -5.77
N GLY A 49 5.78 -13.73 -6.29
CA GLY A 49 5.91 -14.11 -7.70
C GLY A 49 5.02 -15.30 -8.06
N SER A 50 5.00 -15.68 -9.33
CA SER A 50 4.24 -16.85 -9.78
C SER A 50 4.78 -18.13 -9.15
N TRP A 51 3.87 -19.02 -8.78
CA TRP A 51 4.15 -20.38 -8.34
C TRP A 51 3.41 -21.36 -9.24
N SER A 52 4.08 -22.45 -9.60
CA SER A 52 3.51 -23.55 -10.39
C SER A 52 3.90 -24.87 -9.76
N ALA A 53 2.98 -25.85 -9.81
CA ALA A 53 3.20 -27.18 -9.29
C ALA A 53 4.46 -27.83 -9.88
N SER A 54 5.22 -28.51 -9.03
CA SER A 54 6.36 -29.33 -9.41
C SER A 54 5.89 -30.70 -9.92
N PRO A 55 6.49 -31.25 -11.00
CA PRO A 55 6.23 -32.63 -11.41
C PRO A 55 6.55 -33.66 -10.33
N ASN A 56 7.44 -33.32 -9.40
CA ASN A 56 7.83 -34.18 -8.26
C ASN A 56 6.81 -34.13 -7.11
N GLY A 57 5.76 -33.31 -7.24
CA GLY A 57 4.78 -33.06 -6.19
C GLY A 57 5.33 -32.23 -5.03
N GLY A 58 4.51 -32.09 -4.00
CA GLY A 58 4.79 -31.30 -2.81
C GLY A 58 3.54 -31.10 -1.95
N PRO A 59 3.66 -30.42 -0.79
CA PRO A 59 2.53 -30.22 0.11
C PRO A 59 1.36 -29.49 -0.54
N LEU A 60 1.61 -28.49 -1.39
CA LEU A 60 0.56 -27.74 -2.07
C LEU A 60 -0.10 -28.55 -3.19
N GLU A 61 0.69 -29.31 -3.95
CA GLU A 61 0.21 -30.21 -4.99
C GLU A 61 -0.68 -31.31 -4.40
N SER A 62 -0.33 -31.83 -3.21
CA SER A 62 -1.15 -32.81 -2.49
C SER A 62 -2.52 -32.27 -2.06
N LEU A 63 -2.64 -30.94 -1.95
CA LEU A 63 -3.90 -30.23 -1.69
C LEU A 63 -4.62 -29.81 -2.99
N GLY A 64 -4.08 -30.16 -4.16
CA GLY A 64 -4.69 -29.90 -5.46
C GLY A 64 -4.31 -28.57 -6.12
N TYR A 65 -3.40 -27.79 -5.53
CA TYR A 65 -2.94 -26.55 -6.16
C TYR A 65 -2.05 -26.86 -7.36
N LYS A 66 -2.39 -26.27 -8.51
CA LYS A 66 -1.62 -26.40 -9.76
C LYS A 66 -0.77 -25.17 -10.07
N GLN A 67 -1.24 -24.00 -9.63
CA GLN A 67 -0.60 -22.71 -9.81
C GLN A 67 -1.09 -21.72 -8.75
N GLY A 68 -0.42 -20.59 -8.62
CA GLY A 68 -0.79 -19.51 -7.72
C GLY A 68 0.29 -18.44 -7.63
N HIS A 69 0.26 -17.65 -6.56
CA HIS A 69 1.26 -16.64 -6.27
C HIS A 69 1.98 -16.99 -4.97
N ARG A 70 3.27 -17.32 -5.07
CA ARG A 70 4.13 -17.51 -3.90
C ARG A 70 4.37 -16.15 -3.26
N ILE A 71 4.17 -16.08 -1.95
CA ILE A 71 4.42 -14.91 -1.12
C ILE A 71 5.32 -15.35 0.04
N ASP A 72 6.58 -14.93 0.02
CA ASP A 72 7.55 -15.24 1.07
C ASP A 72 7.42 -14.21 2.19
N VAL A 73 6.58 -14.49 3.19
CA VAL A 73 6.18 -13.54 4.24
C VAL A 73 7.35 -13.03 5.08
N ASP A 74 8.44 -13.79 5.16
CA ASP A 74 9.64 -13.49 5.93
C ASP A 74 10.77 -12.83 5.11
N ILE A 75 10.52 -12.51 3.84
CA ILE A 75 11.51 -11.92 2.94
C ILE A 75 11.03 -10.57 2.42
N ALA A 76 11.67 -9.48 2.86
CA ALA A 76 11.42 -8.15 2.33
C ALA A 76 11.64 -8.10 0.80
N ASP A 77 10.75 -7.39 0.10
CA ASP A 77 10.86 -7.26 -1.35
C ASP A 77 12.15 -6.51 -1.74
N GLN A 78 12.83 -7.01 -2.78
CA GLN A 78 14.15 -6.50 -3.16
C GLN A 78 14.11 -5.05 -3.65
N THR A 79 12.96 -4.55 -4.09
CA THR A 79 12.81 -3.14 -4.48
C THR A 79 13.08 -2.18 -3.33
N TRP A 80 12.85 -2.57 -2.07
CA TRP A 80 13.04 -1.69 -0.91
C TRP A 80 13.90 -2.26 0.21
N ALA A 81 14.28 -3.54 0.17
CA ALA A 81 15.03 -4.20 1.25
C ALA A 81 16.31 -3.45 1.69
N GLU A 82 16.98 -2.75 0.77
CA GLU A 82 18.17 -1.94 1.07
C GLU A 82 17.83 -0.51 1.53
N ALA A 83 16.63 -0.01 1.25
CA ALA A 83 16.22 1.36 1.54
C ALA A 83 16.42 1.78 3.02
N PRO A 84 16.17 0.92 4.04
CA PRO A 84 16.43 1.26 5.44
C PRO A 84 17.89 1.56 5.76
N SER A 85 18.84 1.13 4.93
CA SER A 85 20.28 1.33 5.16
C SER A 85 20.80 2.69 4.71
N PHE A 86 20.02 3.43 3.90
CA PHE A 86 20.47 4.71 3.32
C PHE A 86 19.42 5.82 3.29
N HIS A 87 18.15 5.56 3.58
CA HIS A 87 17.15 6.62 3.79
C HIS A 87 17.00 6.97 5.27
N ASP A 88 16.80 8.26 5.54
CA ASP A 88 16.59 8.77 6.90
C ASP A 88 15.13 8.62 7.35
N ILE A 89 14.18 8.64 6.39
CA ILE A 89 12.74 8.53 6.61
C ILE A 89 12.18 7.53 5.62
N LEU A 90 11.45 6.53 6.12
CA LEU A 90 10.68 5.60 5.31
C LEU A 90 9.19 5.74 5.59
N ILE A 91 8.38 5.78 4.53
CA ILE A 91 6.93 5.86 4.59
C ILE A 91 6.38 4.64 3.84
N PHE A 92 5.86 3.68 4.59
CA PHE A 92 5.31 2.44 4.05
C PHE A 92 3.81 2.57 3.83
N ASN A 93 3.30 1.85 2.83
CA ASN A 93 1.87 1.60 2.68
C ASN A 93 1.66 0.26 1.96
N THR A 94 0.53 -0.38 2.21
CA THR A 94 0.05 -1.57 1.48
C THR A 94 -1.47 -1.64 1.64
N GLY A 95 -2.15 -2.42 0.80
CA GLY A 95 -3.61 -2.58 0.96
C GLY A 95 -4.30 -3.18 -0.24
N HIS A 96 -4.52 -2.37 -1.29
CA HIS A 96 -5.40 -2.73 -2.41
C HIS A 96 -5.20 -4.13 -3.01
N TRP A 97 -3.98 -4.68 -3.03
CA TRP A 97 -3.72 -5.99 -3.62
C TRP A 97 -4.12 -7.15 -2.70
N TRP A 98 -4.21 -6.97 -1.39
CA TRP A 98 -4.53 -8.03 -0.42
C TRP A 98 -5.95 -8.58 -0.54
N TRP A 99 -6.90 -7.75 -1.00
CA TRP A 99 -8.31 -8.11 -1.19
C TRP A 99 -8.77 -8.08 -2.65
N SER A 100 -7.82 -8.05 -3.60
CA SER A 100 -8.13 -7.94 -5.02
C SER A 100 -8.17 -9.32 -5.69
N SER A 101 -9.37 -9.85 -5.91
CA SER A 101 -9.60 -11.09 -6.68
C SER A 101 -9.06 -10.99 -8.11
N SER A 102 -9.10 -9.79 -8.70
CA SER A 102 -8.52 -9.52 -10.02
C SER A 102 -6.99 -9.50 -10.05
N LYS A 103 -6.32 -9.51 -8.88
CA LYS A 103 -4.87 -9.74 -8.75
C LYS A 103 -4.55 -11.15 -8.28
N PHE A 104 -5.30 -11.67 -7.32
CA PHE A 104 -5.13 -12.99 -6.76
C PHE A 104 -6.47 -13.71 -6.71
N ASP A 105 -6.82 -14.41 -7.80
CA ASP A 105 -8.04 -15.19 -7.85
C ASP A 105 -7.98 -16.32 -6.80
N PRO A 106 -8.92 -16.40 -5.86
CA PRO A 106 -8.84 -17.33 -4.73
C PRO A 106 -8.92 -18.82 -5.14
N ILE A 107 -9.29 -19.11 -6.38
CA ILE A 107 -9.46 -20.47 -6.90
C ILE A 107 -8.42 -20.77 -7.98
N GLN A 108 -8.32 -19.90 -9.00
CA GLN A 108 -7.51 -20.13 -10.20
C GLN A 108 -6.03 -19.80 -9.98
N SER A 109 -5.73 -18.78 -9.18
CA SER A 109 -4.37 -18.31 -8.92
C SER A 109 -4.26 -17.71 -7.51
N PRO A 110 -4.43 -18.53 -6.46
CA PRO A 110 -4.53 -18.03 -5.08
C PRO A 110 -3.20 -17.52 -4.55
N MET A 111 -3.27 -16.76 -3.46
CA MET A 111 -2.10 -16.44 -2.62
C MET A 111 -1.65 -17.69 -1.88
N LEU A 112 -0.37 -18.05 -2.05
CA LEU A 112 0.26 -19.22 -1.43
C LEU A 112 1.42 -18.72 -0.58
N PHE A 113 1.26 -18.80 0.74
CA PHE A 113 2.20 -18.23 1.69
C PHE A 113 3.33 -19.19 2.02
N PHE A 114 4.55 -18.65 2.07
CA PHE A 114 5.78 -19.37 2.39
C PHE A 114 6.49 -18.67 3.53
N GLU A 115 7.09 -19.46 4.42
CA GLU A 115 8.00 -18.98 5.47
C GLU A 115 9.25 -19.87 5.46
N LYS A 116 10.44 -19.27 5.53
CA LYS A 116 11.73 -19.97 5.50
C LYS A 116 11.86 -20.93 4.31
N GLY A 117 11.32 -20.51 3.17
CA GLY A 117 11.35 -21.24 1.90
C GLY A 117 10.42 -22.45 1.82
N LYS A 118 9.54 -22.67 2.81
CA LYS A 118 8.57 -23.77 2.82
C LYS A 118 7.13 -23.23 2.76
N PRO A 119 6.20 -23.91 2.08
CA PRO A 119 4.80 -23.50 2.10
C PRO A 119 4.23 -23.65 3.51
N ILE A 120 3.40 -22.71 3.93
CA ILE A 120 2.65 -22.78 5.18
C ILE A 120 1.44 -23.69 4.95
N ILE A 121 1.31 -24.75 5.76
CA ILE A 121 0.24 -25.74 5.67
C ILE A 121 -0.45 -25.88 7.04
N PRO A 122 -1.79 -25.78 7.12
CA PRO A 122 -2.73 -25.52 6.02
C PRO A 122 -2.52 -24.12 5.39
N PRO A 123 -2.88 -23.93 4.11
CA PRO A 123 -2.76 -22.62 3.45
C PRO A 123 -3.52 -21.53 4.20
N LEU A 124 -2.87 -20.38 4.37
CA LEU A 124 -3.47 -19.20 5.01
C LEU A 124 -4.39 -18.46 4.03
N LEU A 125 -5.43 -17.83 4.57
CA LEU A 125 -6.21 -16.85 3.81
C LEU A 125 -5.47 -15.49 3.81
N PRO A 126 -5.85 -14.55 2.92
CA PRO A 126 -5.21 -13.24 2.85
C PRO A 126 -5.14 -12.45 4.18
N PRO A 127 -6.16 -12.48 5.07
CA PRO A 127 -6.07 -11.81 6.38
C PRO A 127 -4.90 -12.29 7.25
N GLU A 128 -4.74 -13.61 7.42
CA GLU A 128 -3.66 -14.19 8.22
C GLU A 128 -2.30 -14.00 7.54
N GLY A 129 -2.29 -14.07 6.21
CA GLY A 129 -1.11 -13.78 5.41
C GLY A 129 -0.63 -12.32 5.54
N LEU A 130 -1.56 -11.37 5.59
CA LEU A 130 -1.29 -9.95 5.85
C LEU A 130 -0.73 -9.76 7.27
N ASP A 131 -1.37 -10.35 8.29
CA ASP A 131 -0.89 -10.29 9.68
C ASP A 131 0.57 -10.79 9.80
N LEU A 132 0.88 -11.94 9.18
CA LEU A 132 2.22 -12.51 9.22
C LEU A 132 3.23 -11.67 8.44
N THR A 133 2.84 -11.15 7.29
CA THR A 133 3.65 -10.24 6.47
C THR A 133 4.00 -8.96 7.22
N LEU A 134 3.03 -8.32 7.87
CA LEU A 134 3.26 -7.12 8.65
C LEU A 134 4.21 -7.38 9.82
N LYS A 135 4.02 -8.50 10.54
CA LYS A 135 4.90 -8.90 11.64
C LYS A 135 6.37 -9.02 11.20
N HIS A 136 6.63 -9.73 10.10
CA HIS A 136 7.99 -9.90 9.58
C HIS A 136 8.56 -8.63 9.00
N MET A 137 7.76 -7.86 8.24
CA MET A 137 8.18 -6.57 7.69
C MET A 137 8.55 -5.56 8.78
N ILE A 138 7.73 -5.44 9.84
CA ILE A 138 8.03 -4.57 10.99
C ILE A 138 9.32 -5.01 11.67
N THR A 139 9.49 -6.31 11.88
CA THR A 139 10.72 -6.87 12.49
C THR A 139 11.95 -6.56 11.64
N PHE A 140 11.86 -6.78 10.32
CA PHE A 140 12.93 -6.48 9.38
C PHE A 140 13.27 -4.99 9.39
N ALA A 141 12.28 -4.12 9.23
CA ALA A 141 12.49 -2.68 9.19
C ALA A 141 13.08 -2.16 10.51
N ASN A 142 12.65 -2.68 11.67
CA ASN A 142 13.22 -2.31 12.96
C ASN A 142 14.71 -2.68 13.07
N LYS A 143 15.10 -3.84 12.54
CA LYS A 143 16.49 -4.31 12.58
C LYS A 143 17.38 -3.63 11.53
N ALA A 144 16.84 -3.36 10.35
CA ALA A 144 17.60 -2.87 9.19
C ALA A 144 17.75 -1.35 9.16
N MET A 145 16.83 -0.60 9.80
CA MET A 145 16.87 0.86 9.79
C MET A 145 18.15 1.39 10.46
N ARG A 146 18.73 2.43 9.86
CA ARG A 146 19.83 3.18 10.46
C ARG A 146 19.44 3.73 11.85
N PRO A 147 20.42 3.98 12.73
CA PRO A 147 20.19 4.73 13.96
C PRO A 147 19.46 6.06 13.68
N ASN A 148 18.48 6.41 14.52
CA ASN A 148 17.63 7.60 14.40
C ASN A 148 16.74 7.66 13.14
N GLY A 149 16.72 6.62 12.31
CA GLY A 149 15.85 6.56 11.15
C GLY A 149 14.36 6.54 11.55
N LEU A 150 13.54 7.34 10.86
CA LEU A 150 12.12 7.44 11.12
C LEU A 150 11.32 6.49 10.22
N LYS A 151 10.33 5.82 10.80
CA LYS A 151 9.45 4.91 10.08
C LYS A 151 8.01 5.35 10.27
N PHE A 152 7.33 5.55 9.14
CA PHE A 152 5.92 5.85 9.07
C PHE A 152 5.18 4.73 8.35
N PHE A 153 3.94 4.49 8.75
CA PHE A 153 3.02 3.65 8.02
C PHE A 153 1.78 4.46 7.68
N SER A 154 1.49 4.64 6.40
CA SER A 154 0.26 5.27 5.94
C SER A 154 -0.84 4.22 5.87
N THR A 155 -1.99 4.52 6.49
CA THR A 155 -3.16 3.65 6.41
C THR A 155 -3.64 3.53 4.96
N GLN A 156 -4.39 2.48 4.64
CA GLN A 156 -4.84 2.24 3.28
C GLN A 156 -5.70 3.42 2.78
N SER A 157 -5.37 3.90 1.59
CA SER A 157 -6.22 4.85 0.86
C SER A 157 -7.53 4.17 0.45
N PRO A 158 -8.70 4.77 0.67
CA PRO A 158 -9.95 4.22 0.15
C PRO A 158 -10.01 4.33 -1.37
N ARG A 159 -10.88 3.52 -1.93
CA ARG A 159 -11.43 3.61 -3.28
C ARG A 159 -12.93 3.91 -3.17
N HIS A 160 -13.51 4.53 -4.20
CA HIS A 160 -14.93 4.95 -4.20
C HIS A 160 -15.69 4.41 -5.40
N PHE A 161 -15.71 3.10 -5.59
CA PHE A 161 -16.48 2.50 -6.67
C PHE A 161 -17.98 2.44 -6.33
N GLU A 162 -18.80 2.77 -7.32
CA GLU A 162 -20.25 2.55 -7.33
C GLU A 162 -20.63 1.63 -8.49
N GLY A 163 -21.58 0.72 -8.26
CA GLY A 163 -22.10 -0.17 -9.31
C GLY A 163 -21.23 -1.38 -9.64
N GLY A 164 -20.20 -1.68 -8.85
CA GLY A 164 -19.32 -2.84 -9.00
C GLY A 164 -17.84 -2.47 -8.96
N ASP A 165 -16.96 -3.45 -9.11
CA ASP A 165 -15.51 -3.21 -9.18
C ASP A 165 -15.06 -2.64 -10.53
N TRP A 166 -13.79 -2.22 -10.62
CA TRP A 166 -13.19 -1.66 -11.84
C TRP A 166 -13.31 -2.56 -13.08
N ASN A 167 -13.38 -3.89 -12.89
CA ASN A 167 -13.55 -4.89 -13.94
C ASN A 167 -15.00 -5.36 -14.12
N GLU A 168 -15.94 -4.75 -13.39
CA GLU A 168 -17.37 -5.11 -13.39
C GLU A 168 -18.25 -3.93 -13.86
N GLY A 169 -17.64 -2.82 -14.26
CA GLY A 169 -18.36 -1.61 -14.71
C GLY A 169 -18.51 -0.54 -13.62
N GLY A 170 -17.79 -0.66 -12.51
CA GLY A 170 -17.77 0.33 -11.44
C GLY A 170 -17.32 1.72 -11.91
N SER A 171 -17.91 2.76 -11.32
CA SER A 171 -17.58 4.16 -11.63
C SER A 171 -17.46 5.02 -10.35
N CYS A 172 -17.01 6.27 -10.50
CA CYS A 172 -16.83 7.24 -9.41
C CYS A 172 -16.94 8.68 -9.90
N GLN A 173 -18.10 9.04 -10.44
CA GLN A 173 -18.32 10.34 -11.09
C GLN A 173 -18.95 11.39 -10.17
N ARG A 174 -18.73 11.25 -8.86
CA ARG A 174 -19.19 12.26 -7.90
C ARG A 174 -18.37 13.54 -8.05
N ASP A 175 -19.04 14.67 -7.87
CA ASP A 175 -18.45 16.02 -7.88
C ASP A 175 -18.49 16.68 -6.50
N GLN A 176 -19.10 16.02 -5.51
CA GLN A 176 -19.17 16.47 -4.11
C GLN A 176 -18.65 15.38 -3.16
N PRO A 177 -18.06 15.78 -2.02
CA PRO A 177 -17.72 14.85 -0.95
C PRO A 177 -18.94 14.05 -0.48
N LEU A 178 -18.69 12.84 0.03
CA LEU A 178 -19.71 12.06 0.71
C LEU A 178 -20.16 12.74 2.00
N SER A 179 -21.43 12.61 2.34
CA SER A 179 -21.95 12.89 3.69
C SER A 179 -21.44 11.86 4.71
N SER A 180 -21.62 12.14 6.00
CA SER A 180 -21.22 11.21 7.06
C SER A 180 -22.01 9.90 7.02
N GLU A 181 -23.28 9.96 6.61
CA GLU A 181 -24.16 8.82 6.42
C GLU A 181 -23.67 7.95 5.26
N GLU A 182 -23.33 8.56 4.13
CA GLU A 182 -22.79 7.85 2.96
C GLU A 182 -21.44 7.20 3.26
N VAL A 183 -20.54 7.87 4.00
CA VAL A 183 -19.28 7.26 4.45
C VAL A 183 -19.51 6.03 5.33
N LYS A 184 -20.54 6.05 6.19
CA LYS A 184 -20.87 4.88 7.00
C LYS A 184 -21.34 3.73 6.12
N GLU A 185 -22.20 4.00 5.14
CA GLU A 185 -22.77 3.00 4.25
C GLU A 185 -21.73 2.41 3.28
N PHE A 186 -20.97 3.26 2.58
CA PHE A 186 -19.98 2.88 1.55
C PHE A 186 -18.91 1.93 2.07
N PHE A 187 -18.50 2.16 3.31
CA PHE A 187 -17.37 1.48 3.95
C PHE A 187 -17.82 0.60 5.12
N SER A 188 -19.12 0.34 5.28
CA SER A 188 -19.63 -0.53 6.36
C SER A 188 -19.10 -1.94 6.18
N LEU A 189 -18.54 -2.52 7.24
CA LEU A 189 -18.10 -3.93 7.23
C LEU A 189 -19.27 -4.92 7.31
N ASP A 190 -20.45 -4.43 7.73
CA ASP A 190 -21.68 -5.23 7.76
C ASP A 190 -22.26 -5.44 6.35
N ASN A 191 -21.85 -4.58 5.41
CA ASN A 191 -22.20 -4.69 4.01
C ASN A 191 -21.04 -5.40 3.30
N ASN A 192 -21.29 -6.42 2.49
CA ASN A 192 -20.24 -7.01 1.63
C ASN A 192 -20.01 -6.14 0.38
N GLY A 193 -19.81 -4.84 0.60
CA GLY A 193 -19.74 -3.80 -0.43
C GLY A 193 -18.34 -3.66 -1.03
N THR A 194 -18.28 -3.09 -2.22
CA THR A 194 -17.05 -2.99 -3.04
C THR A 194 -15.92 -2.19 -2.39
N ASN A 195 -16.20 -1.26 -1.47
CA ASN A 195 -15.17 -0.37 -0.91
C ASN A 195 -14.71 -0.75 0.51
N THR A 196 -15.26 -1.83 1.07
CA THR A 196 -15.15 -2.15 2.50
C THR A 196 -13.78 -2.68 2.91
N GLU A 197 -12.98 -3.14 1.95
CA GLU A 197 -11.68 -3.75 2.22
C GLU A 197 -10.71 -2.79 2.89
N VAL A 198 -10.85 -1.47 2.67
CA VAL A 198 -10.02 -0.45 3.30
C VAL A 198 -10.11 -0.52 4.83
N ARG A 199 -11.31 -0.73 5.39
CA ARG A 199 -11.48 -0.80 6.85
C ARG A 199 -10.96 -2.14 7.39
N LEU A 200 -11.16 -3.25 6.67
CA LEU A 200 -10.60 -4.56 7.04
C LEU A 200 -9.06 -4.53 7.07
N VAL A 201 -8.43 -4.06 5.99
CA VAL A 201 -6.96 -3.97 5.93
C VAL A 201 -6.44 -3.07 7.04
N ASN A 202 -7.08 -1.93 7.30
CA ASN A 202 -6.66 -1.04 8.35
C ASN A 202 -6.81 -1.62 9.76
N GLN A 203 -7.78 -2.50 10.02
CA GLN A 203 -7.84 -3.23 11.30
C GLN A 203 -6.58 -4.08 11.51
N HIS A 204 -6.14 -4.82 10.48
CA HIS A 204 -4.89 -5.59 10.52
C HIS A 204 -3.66 -4.69 10.68
N LEU A 205 -3.58 -3.59 9.92
CA LEU A 205 -2.49 -2.62 10.01
C LEU A 205 -2.39 -2.02 11.41
N MET A 206 -3.47 -1.49 11.96
CA MET A 206 -3.47 -0.85 13.28
C MET A 206 -3.09 -1.83 14.38
N LYS A 207 -3.62 -3.07 14.32
CA LYS A 207 -3.25 -4.14 15.26
C LYS A 207 -1.76 -4.48 15.19
N ALA A 208 -1.18 -4.59 13.99
CA ALA A 208 0.24 -4.89 13.83
C ALA A 208 1.14 -3.73 14.30
N LEU A 209 0.66 -2.49 14.15
CA LEU A 209 1.43 -1.28 14.43
C LEU A 209 1.36 -0.84 15.90
N GLU A 210 0.35 -1.27 16.67
CA GLU A 210 0.10 -0.88 18.06
C GLU A 210 1.33 -1.04 18.97
N GLN A 211 2.11 -2.10 18.78
CA GLN A 211 3.32 -2.40 19.57
C GLN A 211 4.62 -2.13 18.80
N SER A 212 4.54 -1.43 17.67
CA SER A 212 5.69 -1.16 16.81
C SER A 212 6.29 0.23 17.10
N SER A 213 7.50 0.46 16.58
CA SER A 213 8.12 1.80 16.61
C SER A 213 7.68 2.72 15.45
N PHE A 214 6.71 2.28 14.65
CA PHE A 214 6.24 3.05 13.50
C PHE A 214 5.25 4.12 13.95
N ARG A 215 5.32 5.28 13.30
CA ARG A 215 4.31 6.33 13.42
C ARG A 215 3.23 6.13 12.37
N VAL A 216 1.96 6.22 12.74
CA VAL A 216 0.85 6.03 11.81
C VAL A 216 0.46 7.36 11.18
N LEU A 217 0.41 7.41 9.84
CA LEU A 217 -0.25 8.47 9.09
C LEU A 217 -1.67 7.99 8.77
N ASN A 218 -2.63 8.35 9.63
CA ASN A 218 -4.03 7.95 9.45
C ASN A 218 -4.70 8.84 8.40
N VAL A 219 -4.59 8.43 7.14
CA VAL A 219 -5.14 9.16 5.99
C VAL A 219 -6.52 8.65 5.58
N THR A 220 -6.94 7.48 6.09
CA THR A 220 -8.12 6.77 5.57
C THR A 220 -9.39 7.55 5.81
N HIS A 221 -9.71 7.87 7.06
CA HIS A 221 -11.02 8.42 7.40
C HIS A 221 -11.29 9.75 6.70
N MET A 222 -10.32 10.66 6.68
CA MET A 222 -10.46 11.93 5.96
C MET A 222 -10.58 11.74 4.44
N SER A 223 -10.02 10.65 3.90
CA SER A 223 -10.11 10.33 2.48
C SER A 223 -11.41 9.60 2.11
N GLU A 224 -12.10 8.94 3.04
CA GLU A 224 -13.41 8.30 2.83
C GLU A 224 -14.48 9.30 2.41
N PHE A 225 -14.34 10.58 2.78
CA PHE A 225 -15.25 11.62 2.35
C PHE A 225 -15.01 12.05 0.90
N ARG A 226 -13.84 11.78 0.33
CA ARG A 226 -13.36 12.45 -0.89
C ARG A 226 -13.70 11.73 -2.19
N ALA A 227 -14.90 11.17 -2.30
CA ALA A 227 -15.35 10.54 -3.54
C ALA A 227 -15.27 11.46 -4.78
N ASP A 228 -15.28 12.79 -4.57
CA ASP A 228 -15.15 13.85 -5.57
C ASP A 228 -13.75 14.00 -6.20
N ALA A 229 -12.72 13.39 -5.61
CA ALA A 229 -11.33 13.71 -5.94
C ALA A 229 -10.59 12.63 -6.75
N HIS A 230 -11.33 11.66 -7.29
CA HIS A 230 -10.80 10.65 -8.20
C HIS A 230 -10.72 11.18 -9.64
N PRO A 231 -9.74 10.72 -10.46
CA PRO A 231 -9.69 11.06 -11.87
C PRO A 231 -10.91 10.57 -12.67
N ALA A 232 -11.57 9.50 -12.21
CA ALA A 232 -12.65 8.83 -12.94
C ALA A 232 -12.23 8.55 -14.40
N THR A 233 -12.98 9.05 -15.38
CA THR A 233 -12.72 8.89 -16.83
C THR A 233 -11.42 9.56 -17.30
N THR A 234 -10.90 10.53 -16.55
CA THR A 234 -9.69 11.28 -16.92
C THR A 234 -8.38 10.62 -16.47
N GLY A 235 -8.47 9.44 -15.82
CA GLY A 235 -7.30 8.68 -15.35
C GLY A 235 -6.45 8.03 -16.46
N GLY A 236 -6.82 8.19 -17.74
CA GLY A 236 -6.11 7.61 -18.87
C GLY A 236 -6.24 6.09 -18.99
N LYS A 237 -7.25 5.51 -18.34
CA LYS A 237 -7.59 4.09 -18.38
C LYS A 237 -8.83 3.87 -19.25
N LYS A 238 -9.08 2.61 -19.63
CA LYS A 238 -10.31 2.21 -20.36
C LYS A 238 -11.56 2.11 -19.46
N HIS A 239 -11.37 2.25 -18.15
CA HIS A 239 -12.39 2.21 -17.10
C HIS A 239 -12.13 3.37 -16.14
N ASP A 240 -13.11 3.72 -15.32
CA ASP A 240 -12.98 4.80 -14.34
C ASP A 240 -11.88 4.48 -13.31
N ASP A 241 -10.99 5.44 -13.08
CA ASP A 241 -9.94 5.32 -12.07
C ASP A 241 -10.41 5.82 -10.71
N CYS A 242 -11.00 4.92 -9.93
CA CYS A 242 -11.53 5.21 -8.60
C CYS A 242 -10.59 4.81 -7.45
N MET A 243 -9.30 4.60 -7.77
CA MET A 243 -8.27 4.20 -6.82
C MET A 243 -7.16 5.25 -6.68
N HIS A 244 -6.81 5.92 -7.77
CA HIS A 244 -5.84 7.02 -7.74
C HIS A 244 -6.53 8.36 -7.47
N TRP A 245 -5.74 9.38 -7.14
CA TRP A 245 -6.24 10.70 -6.78
C TRP A 245 -5.77 11.74 -7.78
N CYS A 246 -6.63 12.73 -8.06
CA CYS A 246 -6.24 13.94 -8.77
C CYS A 246 -5.14 14.70 -8.02
N LEU A 247 -4.31 15.44 -8.76
CA LEU A 247 -3.31 16.37 -8.24
C LEU A 247 -3.52 17.76 -8.87
N PRO A 248 -3.59 18.85 -8.08
CA PRO A 248 -3.63 18.88 -6.60
C PRO A 248 -4.89 18.18 -6.04
N GLY A 249 -4.86 17.76 -4.78
CA GLY A 249 -5.96 16.97 -4.20
C GLY A 249 -5.69 16.38 -2.82
N PRO A 250 -6.45 15.36 -2.37
CA PRO A 250 -6.36 14.79 -1.02
C PRO A 250 -4.95 14.37 -0.61
N THR A 251 -4.12 13.94 -1.56
CA THR A 251 -2.75 13.53 -1.24
C THR A 251 -1.83 14.69 -0.83
N ASP A 252 -2.22 15.93 -1.07
CA ASP A 252 -1.54 17.12 -0.54
C ASP A 252 -1.77 17.21 0.98
N ALA A 253 -3.02 17.01 1.44
CA ALA A 253 -3.34 16.93 2.87
C ALA A 253 -2.63 15.75 3.58
N TRP A 254 -2.37 14.65 2.87
CA TRP A 254 -1.58 13.54 3.42
C TRP A 254 -0.12 13.96 3.67
N ASN A 255 0.43 14.81 2.79
CA ASN A 255 1.76 15.37 2.95
C ASN A 255 1.79 16.44 4.03
N ASP A 256 0.72 17.21 4.23
CA ASP A 256 0.59 18.12 5.37
C ASP A 256 0.58 17.35 6.70
N LEU A 257 -0.13 16.21 6.76
CA LEU A 257 -0.10 15.32 7.94
C LEU A 257 1.31 14.78 8.22
N LEU A 258 2.05 14.40 7.17
CA LEU A 258 3.45 14.00 7.29
C LEU A 258 4.30 15.16 7.83
N ALA A 259 4.16 16.37 7.27
CA ALA A 259 4.92 17.54 7.67
C ALA A 259 4.66 17.91 9.15
N ALA A 260 3.40 17.91 9.57
CA ALA A 260 3.02 18.13 10.97
C ALA A 260 3.61 17.05 11.89
N SER A 261 3.56 15.79 11.47
CA SER A 261 4.14 14.67 12.23
C SER A 261 5.66 14.78 12.34
N LEU A 262 6.34 15.29 11.31
CA LEU A 262 7.79 15.54 11.34
C LEU A 262 8.16 16.69 12.26
N ALA A 263 7.40 17.78 12.23
CA ALA A 263 7.60 18.94 13.09
C ALA A 263 7.49 18.57 14.58
N ALA A 264 6.51 17.73 14.93
CA ALA A 264 6.28 17.28 16.31
C ALA A 264 7.41 16.38 16.89
N ILE A 265 8.34 15.90 16.06
CA ILE A 265 9.49 15.10 16.51
C ILE A 265 10.67 16.01 16.90
N GLN A 266 10.73 17.19 16.31
CA GLN A 266 11.81 18.16 16.53
C GLN A 266 11.56 19.07 17.73
N SER A 267 10.34 19.07 18.28
CA SER A 267 9.93 19.74 19.52
C SER A 267 10.15 18.86 20.74
#